data_AF-A0AAV1TJW5-F1
#
_entry.id   AF-A0AAV1TJW5-F1
#
_cell.length_a   1.000
_cell.length_b   1.000
_cell.length_c   1.000
_cell.angle_alpha   90.00
_cell.angle_beta   90.00
_cell.angle_gamma   90.00
#
_symmetry.space_group_name_H-M   'P 1'
#
loop_
_entity.id
_entity.type
_entity.pdbx_description
1 polymer ?
#
loop_
_entity_poly.entity_id
_entity_poly.type
_entity_poly.pdbx_seq_one_letter_code
_entity_poly.pdbx_strand_id
1 'polypeptide(L)'
;MCQRRYVGDILRCFGLEECKAVASPVDVSSRLMSSNTASKIDVPFREAVGALMHLTTTTRPDIAYAVSFVSRFMENPQEEHWVAVKRFFRYLENPQEEHWVAVKLII
;
A
#
# COMPACT_ATOMS: atom_id res chain seq x y z
N MET A 1 18.00 6.07 6.47
CA MET A 1 17.20 4.83 6.62
C MET A 1 17.10 4.16 5.26
N CYS A 2 17.21 2.83 5.16
CA CYS A 2 17.08 2.12 3.88
C CYS A 2 15.62 1.72 3.67
N GLN A 3 14.98 2.20 2.61
CA GLN A 3 13.57 1.94 2.29
C GLN A 3 13.26 0.44 2.31
N ARG A 4 14.12 -0.40 1.72
CA ARG A 4 13.95 -1.86 1.71
C ARG A 4 13.90 -2.48 3.11
N ARG A 5 14.70 -1.99 4.05
CA ARG A 5 14.68 -2.51 5.44
C ARG A 5 13.38 -2.15 6.14
N TYR A 6 12.94 -0.90 5.98
CA TYR A 6 11.68 -0.43 6.56
C TYR A 6 10.46 -1.15 5.97
N VAL A 7 10.42 -1.32 4.64
CA VAL A 7 9.38 -2.08 3.95
C VAL A 7 9.40 -3.55 4.40
N GLY A 8 10.58 -4.17 4.50
CA GLY A 8 10.73 -5.54 4.99
C GLY A 8 10.24 -5.72 6.44
N ASP A 9 10.59 -4.81 7.35
CA ASP A 9 10.12 -4.85 8.74
C ASP A 9 8.59 -4.69 8.82
N ILE A 10 8.02 -3.78 8.02
CA ILE A 10 6.57 -3.60 7.92
C ILE A 10 5.88 -4.86 7.38
N LEU A 11 6.40 -5.44 6.29
CA LEU A 11 5.87 -6.67 5.70
C LEU A 11 5.87 -7.80 6.73
N ARG A 12 6.95 -7.94 7.50
CA ARG A 12 7.06 -8.90 8.60
C ARG A 12 6.04 -8.65 9.70
N CYS A 13 5.85 -7.40 10.14
CA CYS A 13 4.85 -7.04 11.15
C CYS A 13 3.42 -7.41 10.72
N PHE A 14 3.12 -7.39 9.43
CA PHE A 14 1.80 -7.75 8.89
C PHE A 14 1.72 -9.19 8.34
N GLY A 15 2.76 -10.01 8.49
CA GLY A 15 2.79 -11.40 8.00
C GLY A 15 2.76 -11.50 6.47
N LEU A 16 3.34 -10.55 5.76
CA LEU A 16 3.33 -10.43 4.30
C LEU A 16 4.67 -10.81 3.64
N GLU A 17 5.60 -11.43 4.37
CA GLU A 17 6.95 -11.78 3.85
C GLU A 17 6.96 -12.78 2.68
N GLU A 18 5.98 -13.67 2.58
CA GLU A 18 5.92 -14.70 1.51
C GLU A 18 5.03 -14.30 0.32
N CYS A 19 4.61 -13.05 0.28
CA CYS A 19 3.58 -12.61 -0.63
C CYS A 19 4.14 -12.16 -1.98
N LYS A 20 3.78 -12.83 -3.08
CA LYS A 20 4.17 -12.42 -4.43
C LYS A 20 3.96 -10.92 -4.66
N ALA A 21 5.04 -10.25 -5.03
CA ALA A 21 5.04 -8.84 -5.35
C ALA A 21 4.10 -8.55 -6.54
N VAL A 22 3.35 -7.45 -6.44
CA VAL A 22 2.32 -7.08 -7.42
C VAL A 22 2.86 -5.94 -8.29
N ALA A 23 2.58 -5.95 -9.59
CA ALA A 23 3.13 -4.98 -10.54
C ALA A 23 2.36 -3.65 -10.60
N SER A 24 1.12 -3.58 -10.09
CA SER A 24 0.30 -2.36 -10.16
C SER A 24 -0.51 -2.12 -8.87
N PRO A 25 -0.48 -0.89 -8.34
CA PRO A 25 -1.30 -0.47 -7.19
C PRO A 25 -2.71 -0.04 -7.63
N VAL A 26 -2.94 0.20 -8.93
CA VAL A 26 -4.06 1.00 -9.46
C VAL A 26 -5.40 0.25 -9.52
N ASP A 27 -5.40 -1.09 -9.60
CA ASP A 27 -6.65 -1.87 -9.76
C ASP A 27 -7.54 -1.87 -8.50
N VAL A 28 -7.06 -1.29 -7.39
CA VAL A 28 -7.74 -1.40 -6.10
C VAL A 28 -8.67 -0.24 -5.81
N SER A 29 -8.32 1.00 -6.17
CA SER A 29 -9.16 2.19 -5.94
C SER A 29 -10.51 2.13 -6.64
N SER A 30 -10.61 1.45 -7.79
CA SER A 30 -11.86 1.32 -8.55
C SER A 30 -12.82 0.26 -7.99
N ARG A 31 -12.32 -0.74 -7.25
CA ARG A 31 -13.14 -1.83 -6.68
C ARG A 31 -13.65 -1.58 -5.26
N LEU A 32 -13.12 -0.58 -4.57
CA LEU A 32 -13.51 -0.24 -3.18
C LEU A 32 -14.87 0.46 -3.07
N MET A 33 -15.56 0.71 -4.18
CA MET A 33 -16.79 1.51 -4.24
C MET A 33 -18.09 0.72 -3.96
N SER A 34 -18.04 -0.59 -3.67
CA SER A 34 -19.25 -1.42 -3.80
C SER A 34 -19.44 -2.55 -2.78
N SER A 35 -19.23 -2.29 -1.48
CA SER A 35 -19.78 -3.19 -0.45
C SER A 35 -20.09 -2.45 0.84
N ASN A 36 -21.31 -1.90 0.94
CA ASN A 36 -21.88 -1.40 2.19
C ASN A 36 -22.37 -2.55 3.11
N THR A 37 -21.99 -3.79 2.80
CA THR A 37 -22.48 -5.03 3.43
C THR A 37 -21.39 -5.85 4.11
N ALA A 38 -20.13 -5.46 4.00
CA ALA A 38 -19.04 -6.19 4.62
C ALA A 38 -18.97 -5.90 6.14
N SER A 39 -18.50 -6.89 6.91
CA SER A 39 -18.34 -6.78 8.36
C SER A 39 -17.04 -6.06 8.70
N LYS A 40 -17.09 -5.16 9.69
CA LYS A 40 -15.89 -4.51 10.24
C LYS A 40 -14.89 -5.57 10.66
N ILE A 41 -13.65 -5.42 10.21
CA ILE A 41 -12.55 -6.31 10.58
C ILE A 41 -11.74 -5.71 11.74
N ASP A 42 -11.28 -6.57 12.64
CA ASP A 42 -10.35 -6.19 13.71
C ASP A 42 -8.91 -6.39 13.24
N VAL A 43 -8.38 -5.40 12.53
CA VAL A 43 -6.99 -5.38 12.04
C VAL A 43 -6.33 -4.05 12.37
N PRO A 44 -4.98 -4.01 12.50
CA PRO A 44 -4.21 -2.78 12.70
C PRO A 44 -4.18 -1.86 11.45
N PHE A 45 -5.36 -1.47 10.96
CA PHE A 45 -5.54 -0.70 9.73
C PHE A 45 -4.91 0.69 9.82
N ARG A 46 -5.08 1.37 10.96
CA ARG A 46 -4.51 2.71 11.19
C ARG A 46 -2.99 2.69 11.17
N GLU A 47 -2.38 1.69 11.80
CA GLU A 47 -0.91 1.53 11.82
C GLU A 47 -0.38 1.26 10.40
N ALA A 48 -1.07 0.40 9.65
CA ALA A 48 -0.71 0.09 8.28
C ALA A 48 -0.79 1.32 7.36
N VAL A 49 -1.85 2.12 7.45
CA VAL A 49 -1.97 3.35 6.66
C VAL A 49 -0.94 4.40 7.09
N GLY A 50 -0.61 4.49 8.38
CA GLY A 50 0.47 5.35 8.87
C GLY A 50 1.84 4.98 8.27
N ALA A 51 2.16 3.69 8.22
CA ALA A 51 3.36 3.18 7.56
C ALA A 51 3.38 3.51 6.06
N LEU A 52 2.24 3.37 5.37
CA LEU A 52 2.11 3.74 3.97
C LEU A 52 2.28 5.25 3.73
N MET A 53 1.69 6.11 4.57
CA MET A 53 1.87 7.58 4.50
C MET A 53 3.34 8.00 4.67
N HIS A 54 4.09 7.31 5.53
CA HIS A 54 5.51 7.58 5.67
C HIS A 54 6.28 7.24 4.38
N LEU A 55 5.92 6.14 3.72
CA LEU A 55 6.52 5.74 2.43
C LEU A 55 6.14 6.68 1.29
N THR A 56 4.89 7.16 1.25
CA THR A 56 4.43 8.07 0.19
C THR A 56 5.14 9.42 0.25
N THR A 57 5.42 9.90 1.46
CA THR A 57 6.08 11.18 1.71
C THR A 57 7.59 11.13 1.41
N THR A 58 8.22 9.96 1.59
CA THR A 58 9.68 9.83 1.55
C THR A 58 10.22 9.29 0.23
N THR A 59 9.55 8.29 -0.37
CA THR A 59 10.17 7.47 -1.43
C THR A 59 9.23 7.06 -2.55
N ARG A 60 7.91 7.03 -2.33
CA ARG A 60 6.93 6.45 -3.25
C ARG A 60 5.68 7.31 -3.42
N PRO A 61 5.79 8.51 -4.04
CA PRO A 61 4.64 9.39 -4.25
C PRO A 61 3.61 8.81 -5.23
N ASP A 62 3.98 7.80 -6.01
CA ASP A 62 3.13 7.05 -6.93
C ASP A 62 1.90 6.41 -6.25
N ILE A 63 2.02 6.01 -4.99
CA ILE A 63 0.89 5.46 -4.20
C ILE A 63 0.17 6.51 -3.34
N ALA A 64 0.59 7.78 -3.35
CA ALA A 64 0.04 8.81 -2.46
C ALA A 64 -1.47 8.99 -2.62
N TYR A 65 -1.96 8.97 -3.86
CA TYR A 65 -3.39 9.05 -4.16
C TYR A 65 -4.17 7.87 -3.55
N ALA A 66 -3.66 6.67 -3.75
CA ALA A 66 -4.31 5.44 -3.29
C ALA A 66 -4.32 5.37 -1.75
N VAL A 67 -3.22 5.74 -1.09
CA VAL A 67 -3.12 5.82 0.37
C VAL A 67 -4.06 6.88 0.95
N SER A 68 -4.17 8.04 0.31
CA SER A 68 -5.12 9.09 0.69
C SER A 68 -6.58 8.63 0.55
N PHE A 69 -6.85 7.71 -0.38
CA PHE A 69 -8.17 7.13 -0.53
C PHE A 69 -8.48 6.10 0.57
N VAL A 70 -7.56 5.18 0.87
CA VAL A 70 -7.77 4.18 1.94
C VAL A 70 -7.80 4.78 3.35
N SER A 71 -7.15 5.92 3.58
CA SER A 71 -7.19 6.60 4.90
C SER A 71 -8.60 7.02 5.31
N ARG A 72 -9.51 7.22 4.35
CA ARG A 72 -10.93 7.55 4.61
C ARG A 72 -11.70 6.42 5.27
N PHE A 73 -11.21 5.18 5.19
CA PHE A 73 -11.86 3.99 5.75
C PHE A 73 -11.26 3.54 7.09
N MET A 74 -10.44 4.38 7.75
CA MET A 74 -9.83 4.04 9.04
C MET A 74 -10.83 3.82 10.18
N GLU A 75 -12.00 4.47 10.14
CA GLU A 75 -13.02 4.34 11.20
C GLU A 75 -13.77 3.01 11.13
N ASN A 76 -13.95 2.49 9.91
CA ASN A 76 -14.64 1.24 9.63
C ASN A 76 -13.92 0.45 8.53
N PRO A 77 -12.75 -0.14 8.83
CA PRO A 77 -12.02 -0.94 7.85
C PRO A 77 -12.84 -2.20 7.52
N GLN A 78 -12.82 -2.55 6.24
CA GLN A 78 -13.50 -3.71 5.68
C GLN A 78 -12.44 -4.65 5.11
N GLU A 79 -12.80 -5.90 4.89
CA GLU A 79 -11.87 -6.89 4.31
C GLU A 79 -11.27 -6.42 2.99
N GLU A 80 -12.09 -5.79 2.14
CA GLU A 80 -11.68 -5.19 0.86
C GLU A 80 -10.61 -4.09 1.05
N HIS A 81 -10.80 -3.22 2.05
CA HIS A 81 -9.82 -2.19 2.41
C HIS A 81 -8.51 -2.82 2.88
N TRP A 82 -8.57 -3.91 3.65
CA TRP A 82 -7.36 -4.59 4.12
C TRP A 82 -6.61 -5.32 3.02
N VAL A 83 -7.34 -5.95 2.10
CA VAL A 83 -6.73 -6.54 0.89
C VAL A 83 -6.03 -5.45 0.06
N ALA A 84 -6.60 -4.25 -0.01
CA ALA A 84 -5.97 -3.11 -0.67
C ALA A 84 -4.64 -2.70 -0.03
N VAL A 85 -4.65 -2.49 1.28
CA VAL A 85 -3.46 -2.13 2.06
C VAL A 85 -2.35 -3.17 1.90
N LYS A 86 -2.70 -4.47 1.99
CA LYS A 86 -1.75 -5.57 1.76
C LYS A 86 -1.16 -5.55 0.35
N ARG A 87 -1.95 -5.21 -0.68
CA ARG A 87 -1.45 -5.07 -2.05
C ARG A 87 -0.46 -3.91 -2.20
N PHE A 88 -0.70 -2.77 -1.55
CA PHE A 88 0.26 -1.65 -1.57
C PHE A 88 1.60 -2.07 -0.98
N PHE A 89 1.61 -2.78 0.16
CA PHE A 89 2.86 -3.28 0.73
C PHE A 89 3.61 -4.24 -0.19
N ARG A 90 2.91 -5.17 -0.86
CA ARG A 90 3.52 -6.08 -1.86
C ARG A 90 4.08 -5.35 -3.08
N TYR A 91 3.46 -4.27 -3.50
CA TYR A 91 3.96 -3.45 -4.60
C TYR A 91 5.21 -2.64 -4.20
N LEU A 92 5.30 -2.24 -2.92
CA LEU A 92 6.49 -1.59 -2.37
C LEU A 92 7.68 -2.55 -2.23
N GLU A 93 7.43 -3.85 -2.10
CA GLU A 93 8.45 -4.89 -2.12
C GLU A 93 9.11 -5.03 -3.51
N ASN A 94 8.37 -4.71 -4.58
CA ASN A 94 8.88 -4.82 -5.95
C ASN A 94 9.96 -3.75 -6.21
N PRO A 95 11.24 -4.15 -6.39
CA PRO A 95 12.33 -3.20 -6.64
C PRO A 95 12.33 -2.65 -8.08
N GLN A 96 11.43 -3.15 -8.93
CA GLN A 96 11.48 -2.94 -10.38
C GLN A 96 11.04 -1.53 -10.82
N GLU A 97 10.43 -0.74 -9.93
CA GLU A 97 10.01 0.63 -10.25
C GLU A 97 11.06 1.72 -10.02
N GLU A 98 12.21 1.41 -9.42
CA GLU A 98 13.34 2.37 -9.39
C GLU A 98 13.85 2.71 -10.80
N HIS A 99 13.46 1.95 -11.84
CA HIS A 99 13.85 2.22 -13.23
C HIS A 99 13.04 3.34 -13.93
N TRP A 100 11.83 3.71 -13.46
CA TRP A 100 10.99 4.67 -14.19
C TRP A 100 11.34 6.15 -13.94
N VAL A 101 12.08 6.46 -12.88
CA VAL A 101 12.53 7.84 -12.60
C VAL A 101 13.71 8.23 -13.49
N ALA A 102 14.51 7.27 -13.96
CA ALA A 102 15.67 7.54 -14.83
C ALA A 102 15.28 7.89 -16.27
N VAL A 103 14.10 7.48 -16.75
CA VAL A 103 13.73 7.65 -18.17
C VAL A 103 12.99 8.97 -18.45
N LYS A 104 12.55 9.71 -17.43
CA LYS A 104 11.91 11.03 -17.60
C LYS A 104 12.87 12.23 -17.59
N LEU A 105 14.18 12.01 -17.47
CA LEU A 105 15.21 13.07 -17.50
C LEU A 105 16.06 13.08 -18.79
N ILE A 106 15.68 12.29 -19.81
CA ILE A 106 16.31 12.33 -21.12
C ILE A 106 15.23 12.39 -22.21
N ILE A 107 14.42 13.45 -22.22
CA ILE A 107 13.87 14.07 -23.44
C ILE A 107 13.67 15.56 -23.16
#